data_AF-A0A9E1K7J5-F1
#
_entry.id   AF-A0A9E1K7J5-F1
#
_cell.length_a   1.000
_cell.length_b   1.000
_cell.length_c   1.000
_cell.angle_alpha   90.00
_cell.angle_beta   90.00
_cell.angle_gamma   90.00
#
_symmetry.space_group_name_H-M   'P 1'
#
loop_
_entity.id
_entity.type
_entity.pdbx_description
1 polymer ?
#
loop_
_entity_poly.entity_id
_entity_poly.type
_entity_poly.pdbx_seq_one_letter_code
_entity_poly.pdbx_strand_id
1 'polypeptide(L)'
;MKKDSKTSIPLISFSSSRERWEPDTEKGESIFDSNNYTRISPSMELPGLCYGVRIEGDCHHSFLPQNCLAVFSKTEVTALENIYAVRVQGEYPFVGKWIQRETPERSLGGRRKVFMVPTPMHVPGSKTSPIAPSLHKALLFKDFTVPDKLRVLPASKILWKHPLVYVQK
;
A
#
# COMPACT_ATOMS: atom_id res chain seq x y z
N MET A 1 -29.85 -4.17 -21.67
CA MET A 1 -30.31 -3.90 -20.29
C MET A 1 -29.08 -3.72 -19.42
N LYS A 2 -28.83 -2.52 -18.89
CA LYS A 2 -27.76 -2.31 -17.89
C LYS A 2 -28.32 -2.78 -16.55
N LYS A 3 -27.71 -3.80 -15.94
CA LYS A 3 -28.03 -4.17 -14.56
C LYS A 3 -27.58 -3.01 -13.67
N ASP A 4 -28.51 -2.28 -13.09
CA ASP A 4 -28.21 -1.36 -12.00
C ASP A 4 -27.90 -2.18 -10.74
N SER A 5 -26.73 -2.83 -10.71
CA SER A 5 -26.24 -3.58 -9.56
C SER A 5 -25.77 -2.59 -8.49
N LYS A 6 -26.72 -2.10 -7.70
CA LYS A 6 -26.43 -1.34 -6.49
C LYS A 6 -25.94 -2.31 -5.42
N THR A 7 -24.69 -2.14 -4.99
CA THR A 7 -24.05 -2.95 -3.95
C THR A 7 -23.87 -2.10 -2.69
N SER A 8 -24.11 -2.68 -1.52
CA SER A 8 -23.85 -2.03 -0.24
C SER A 8 -22.47 -2.44 0.27
N ILE A 9 -21.64 -1.47 0.65
CA ILE A 9 -20.32 -1.72 1.23
C ILE A 9 -20.17 -0.95 2.56
N PRO A 10 -19.44 -1.49 3.55
CA PRO A 10 -19.13 -0.78 4.79
C PRO A 10 -18.27 0.44 4.50
N LEU A 11 -18.49 1.52 5.24
CA LEU A 11 -17.78 2.79 5.12
C LEU A 11 -16.89 3.03 6.33
N ILE A 12 -15.61 3.25 6.06
CA ILE A 12 -14.55 3.36 7.05
C ILE A 12 -13.88 4.73 6.94
N SER A 13 -13.52 5.30 8.08
CA SER A 13 -12.72 6.52 8.14
C SER A 13 -11.30 6.21 8.60
N PHE A 14 -10.33 6.84 7.93
CA PHE A 14 -8.92 6.83 8.33
C PHE A 14 -8.55 8.10 9.12
N SER A 15 -9.53 8.94 9.47
CA SER A 15 -9.29 10.16 10.27
C SER A 15 -8.81 9.82 11.68
N SER A 16 -7.82 10.59 12.12
CA SER A 16 -7.28 10.59 13.49
C SER A 16 -8.22 11.24 14.51
N SER A 17 -9.38 11.78 14.11
CA SER A 17 -10.34 12.46 15.00
C SER A 17 -11.05 11.54 16.00
N ARG A 18 -10.76 10.23 16.01
CA ARG A 18 -11.06 9.37 17.15
C ARG A 18 -10.02 9.63 18.24
N GLU A 19 -10.32 10.61 19.09
CA GLU A 19 -9.70 10.75 20.41
C GLU A 19 -9.79 9.39 21.14
N ARG A 20 -8.66 8.92 21.66
CA ARG A 20 -8.47 7.61 22.32
C ARG A 20 -8.34 6.42 21.37
N TRP A 21 -7.21 6.36 20.68
CA TRP A 21 -6.62 5.10 20.25
C TRP A 21 -5.54 4.70 21.25
N GLU A 22 -5.79 3.65 22.04
CA GLU A 22 -4.70 2.91 22.69
C GLU A 22 -4.00 2.06 21.62
N PRO A 23 -2.67 1.89 21.70
CA PRO A 23 -1.94 0.98 20.82
C PRO A 23 -2.37 -0.44 21.17
N ASP A 24 -3.50 -0.88 20.62
CA ASP A 24 -4.02 -2.21 20.88
C ASP A 24 -3.00 -3.22 20.36
N THR A 25 -2.39 -3.90 21.31
CA THR A 25 -1.65 -5.13 21.11
C THR A 25 -2.60 -6.11 20.42
N GLU A 26 -2.21 -6.58 19.24
CA GLU A 26 -2.68 -7.81 18.59
C GLU A 26 -3.95 -7.80 17.71
N LYS A 27 -4.81 -6.78 17.70
CA LYS A 27 -5.99 -6.78 16.79
C LYS A 27 -5.99 -5.63 15.77
N GLY A 28 -5.42 -5.90 14.60
CA GLY A 28 -5.37 -5.01 13.44
C GLY A 28 -6.71 -4.65 12.78
N GLU A 29 -7.85 -4.87 13.45
CA GLU A 29 -9.18 -4.84 12.84
C GLU A 29 -10.21 -3.84 13.44
N SER A 30 -9.95 -3.16 14.56
CA SER A 30 -10.97 -2.29 15.21
C SER A 30 -11.44 -1.07 14.39
N ILE A 31 -10.87 -0.86 13.20
CA ILE A 31 -11.31 0.17 12.23
C ILE A 31 -12.50 -0.33 11.39
N PHE A 32 -12.73 -1.65 11.35
CA PHE A 32 -13.80 -2.28 10.56
C PHE A 32 -15.12 -2.46 11.33
N ASP A 33 -15.17 -2.10 12.61
CA ASP A 33 -16.36 -2.23 13.48
C ASP A 33 -17.41 -1.12 13.27
N SER A 34 -17.46 -0.51 12.08
CA SER A 34 -18.40 0.56 11.76
C SER A 34 -19.71 0.00 11.19
N ASN A 35 -20.84 0.33 11.82
CA ASN A 35 -22.19 0.05 11.28
C ASN A 35 -22.60 0.97 10.12
N ASN A 36 -21.67 1.79 9.61
CA ASN A 36 -21.92 2.70 8.52
C ASN A 36 -21.75 1.96 7.19
N TYR A 37 -22.77 2.02 6.34
CA TYR A 37 -22.75 1.44 5.00
C TYR A 37 -23.11 2.51 3.97
N THR A 38 -22.55 2.37 2.78
CA THR A 38 -22.87 3.20 1.63
C THR A 38 -23.23 2.34 0.43
N ARG A 39 -24.12 2.85 -0.41
CA ARG A 39 -24.52 2.18 -1.65
C ARG A 39 -23.70 2.71 -2.81
N ILE A 40 -23.13 1.79 -3.57
CA ILE A 40 -22.31 2.06 -4.73
C ILE A 40 -22.87 1.32 -5.94
N SER A 41 -22.63 1.86 -7.13
CA SER A 41 -23.02 1.25 -8.41
C SER A 41 -21.77 1.06 -9.26
N PRO A 42 -20.93 0.05 -8.95
CA PRO A 42 -19.70 -0.18 -9.68
C PRO A 42 -20.03 -0.65 -11.11
N SER A 43 -19.26 -0.17 -12.09
CA SER A 43 -19.39 -0.59 -13.48
C SER A 43 -18.82 -2.00 -13.75
N MET A 44 -18.14 -2.57 -12.76
CA MET A 44 -17.53 -3.90 -12.79
C MET A 44 -17.91 -4.67 -11.52
N GLU A 45 -17.78 -6.00 -11.56
CA GLU A 45 -17.95 -6.83 -10.38
C GLU A 45 -16.83 -6.55 -9.38
N LEU A 46 -17.19 -6.35 -8.11
CA LEU A 46 -16.22 -6.10 -7.05
C LEU A 46 -15.69 -7.42 -6.49
N PRO A 47 -14.38 -7.49 -6.17
CA PRO A 47 -13.79 -8.69 -5.61
C PRO A 47 -14.17 -8.86 -4.14
N GLY A 48 -14.65 -10.05 -3.77
CA GLY A 48 -14.77 -10.52 -2.38
C GLY A 48 -15.26 -9.47 -1.38
N LEU A 49 -14.57 -9.38 -0.24
CA LEU A 49 -14.88 -8.44 0.85
C LEU A 49 -14.28 -7.06 0.56
N CYS A 50 -15.13 -6.11 0.17
CA CYS A 50 -14.76 -4.72 -0.07
C CYS A 50 -15.26 -3.77 1.02
N TYR A 51 -14.60 -2.62 1.16
CA TYR A 51 -15.02 -1.51 2.01
C TYR A 51 -14.69 -0.18 1.36
N GLY A 52 -15.44 0.85 1.72
CA GLY A 52 -15.30 2.20 1.20
C GLY A 52 -14.57 3.10 2.21
N VAL A 53 -13.80 4.04 1.70
CA VAL A 53 -13.15 5.11 2.47
C VAL A 53 -13.44 6.42 1.76
N ARG A 54 -14.02 7.37 2.48
CA ARG A 54 -14.24 8.71 1.96
C ARG A 54 -12.93 9.50 2.05
N ILE A 55 -12.49 10.04 0.92
CA ILE A 55 -11.28 10.85 0.83
C ILE A 55 -11.68 12.31 1.02
N GLU A 56 -11.62 12.78 2.26
CA GLU A 56 -12.12 14.13 2.61
C GLU A 56 -11.10 15.24 2.33
N GLY A 57 -9.79 14.93 2.32
CA GLY A 57 -8.72 15.88 2.06
C GLY A 57 -8.27 15.94 0.60
N ASP A 58 -7.52 16.99 0.27
CA ASP A 58 -6.87 17.13 -1.03
C ASP A 58 -5.79 16.05 -1.19
N CYS A 59 -6.09 15.05 -2.00
CA CYS A 59 -5.10 14.08 -2.43
C CYS A 59 -4.46 14.57 -3.73
N HIS A 60 -3.13 14.69 -3.75
CA HIS A 60 -2.36 15.04 -4.94
C HIS A 60 -2.23 13.86 -5.92
N HIS A 61 -3.33 13.17 -6.20
CA HIS A 61 -3.39 12.06 -7.15
C HIS A 61 -4.65 12.16 -8.01
N SER A 62 -4.48 12.21 -9.34
CA SER A 62 -5.60 12.39 -10.30
C SER A 62 -6.70 11.33 -10.19
N PHE A 63 -6.34 10.15 -9.68
CA PHE A 63 -7.26 9.03 -9.51
C PHE A 63 -8.12 9.10 -8.23
N LEU A 64 -7.74 9.94 -7.27
CA LEU A 64 -8.48 10.15 -6.02
C LEU A 64 -8.83 11.64 -5.88
N PRO A 65 -9.88 12.10 -6.57
CA PRO A 65 -10.33 13.48 -6.43
C PRO A 65 -10.87 13.74 -5.02
N GLN A 66 -10.93 15.01 -4.65
CA GLN A 66 -11.48 15.44 -3.37
C GLN A 66 -12.91 14.92 -3.19
N ASN A 67 -13.23 14.49 -1.96
CA ASN A 67 -14.52 13.97 -1.54
C ASN A 67 -15.00 12.71 -2.29
N CYS A 68 -14.08 12.00 -2.96
CA CYS A 68 -14.41 10.73 -3.63
C CYS A 68 -14.56 9.59 -2.62
N LEU A 69 -15.25 8.53 -3.05
CA LEU A 69 -15.34 7.27 -2.31
C LEU A 69 -14.39 6.27 -2.96
N ALA A 70 -13.27 6.02 -2.29
CA ALA A 70 -12.30 5.00 -2.66
C ALA A 70 -12.72 3.65 -2.08
N VAL A 71 -12.78 2.61 -2.91
CA VAL A 71 -13.19 1.26 -2.52
C VAL A 71 -11.98 0.34 -2.56
N PHE A 72 -11.69 -0.27 -1.41
CA PHE A 72 -10.56 -1.17 -1.20
C PHE A 72 -11.07 -2.58 -0.96
N SER A 73 -10.29 -3.57 -1.40
CA SER A 73 -10.56 -4.99 -1.13
C SER A 73 -9.70 -5.49 0.02
N LYS A 74 -10.29 -6.27 0.92
CA LYS A 74 -9.54 -7.03 1.93
C LYS A 74 -8.80 -8.23 1.33
N THR A 75 -9.17 -8.65 0.14
CA THR A 75 -8.51 -9.77 -0.56
C THR A 75 -7.34 -9.29 -1.40
N GLU A 76 -6.34 -10.14 -1.56
CA GLU A 76 -5.21 -9.85 -2.44
C GLU A 76 -5.64 -9.92 -3.91
N VAL A 77 -5.81 -8.75 -4.51
CA VAL A 77 -6.08 -8.57 -5.94
C VAL A 77 -5.16 -7.50 -6.50
N THR A 78 -5.11 -7.39 -7.83
CA THR A 78 -4.35 -6.33 -8.50
C THR A 78 -4.92 -4.96 -8.11
N ALA A 79 -4.07 -4.08 -7.58
CA ALA A 79 -4.45 -2.73 -7.22
C ALA A 79 -4.55 -1.84 -8.45
N LEU A 80 -5.65 -1.09 -8.52
CA LEU A 80 -5.84 -0.02 -9.47
C LEU A 80 -4.79 1.08 -9.22
N GLU A 81 -4.00 1.40 -10.26
CA GLU A 81 -2.90 2.38 -10.19
C GLU A 81 -1.81 2.08 -9.15
N ASN A 82 -1.68 0.81 -8.71
CA ASN A 82 -0.83 0.41 -7.59
C ASN A 82 -1.13 1.18 -6.28
N ILE A 83 -2.38 1.59 -6.08
CA ILE A 83 -2.82 2.33 -4.89
C ILE A 83 -3.28 1.33 -3.83
N TYR A 84 -2.84 1.54 -2.60
CA TYR A 84 -3.18 0.70 -1.46
C TYR A 84 -3.58 1.54 -0.26
N ALA A 85 -4.53 1.01 0.53
CA ALA A 85 -4.68 1.39 1.93
C ALA A 85 -3.73 0.51 2.75
N VAL A 86 -2.91 1.13 3.59
CA VAL A 86 -1.86 0.44 4.34
C VAL A 86 -2.02 0.76 5.81
N ARG A 87 -1.99 -0.26 6.67
CA ARG A 87 -1.89 -0.09 8.12
C ARG A 87 -0.55 -0.62 8.60
N VAL A 88 0.14 0.24 9.34
CA VAL A 88 1.43 -0.06 9.97
C VAL A 88 1.21 -0.13 11.48
N GLN A 89 1.96 -1.01 12.14
CA GLN A 89 1.94 -1.12 13.60
C GLN A 89 2.31 0.23 14.25
N GLY A 90 1.45 0.73 15.13
CA GLY A 90 1.66 1.98 15.86
C GLY A 90 1.35 3.26 15.07
N GLU A 91 0.86 3.16 13.83
CA GLU A 91 0.44 4.31 13.01
C GLU A 91 -1.02 4.20 12.57
N TYR A 92 -1.63 5.34 12.24
CA TYR A 92 -2.93 5.37 11.56
C TYR A 92 -2.80 4.83 10.14
N PRO A 93 -3.83 4.12 9.63
CA PRO A 93 -3.83 3.72 8.23
C PRO A 93 -3.75 4.93 7.32
N PHE A 94 -3.06 4.77 6.21
CA PHE A 94 -2.95 5.79 5.18
C PHE A 94 -3.19 5.19 3.80
N VAL A 95 -3.48 6.05 2.83
CA VAL A 95 -3.60 5.68 1.41
C VAL A 95 -2.36 6.16 0.67
N GLY A 96 -1.76 5.27 -0.09
CA GLY A 96 -0.58 5.62 -0.88
C GLY A 96 -0.37 4.73 -2.08
N LYS A 97 0.45 5.23 -3.01
CA LYS A 97 0.88 4.46 -4.19
C LYS A 97 2.11 3.64 -3.83
N TRP A 98 2.02 2.32 -4.03
CA TRP A 98 3.16 1.44 -3.87
C TRP A 98 4.10 1.60 -5.06
N ILE A 99 5.37 1.87 -4.77
CA ILE A 99 6.44 1.95 -5.76
C ILE A 99 7.22 0.65 -5.64
N GLN A 100 6.82 -0.36 -6.42
CA GLN A 100 7.52 -1.63 -6.50
C GLN A 100 8.94 -1.37 -7.01
N ARG A 101 9.95 -1.71 -6.20
CA ARG A 101 11.30 -1.97 -6.70
C ARG A 101 11.41 -3.47 -6.87
N GLU A 102 11.49 -3.96 -8.10
CA GLU A 102 11.89 -5.34 -8.35
C GLU A 102 13.27 -5.43 -9.00
N THR A 103 14.05 -6.30 -8.35
CA THR A 103 15.26 -7.04 -8.72
C THR A 103 16.53 -6.31 -9.18
N PRO A 104 17.62 -6.41 -8.40
CA PRO A 104 18.97 -6.28 -8.93
C PRO A 104 19.32 -7.58 -9.64
N GLU A 105 18.83 -7.80 -10.87
CA GLU A 105 19.39 -8.82 -11.77
C GLU A 105 18.88 -8.65 -13.20
N ARG A 106 19.47 -7.68 -13.92
CA ARG A 106 19.75 -7.85 -15.34
C ARG A 106 21.25 -7.89 -15.51
N SER A 107 21.78 -9.10 -15.40
CA SER A 107 23.02 -9.55 -16.00
C SER A 107 22.93 -9.36 -17.53
N LEU A 108 23.08 -8.12 -18.00
CA LEU A 108 23.38 -7.84 -19.40
C LEU A 108 24.90 -7.72 -19.51
N GLY A 109 25.51 -8.86 -19.83
CA GLY A 109 26.87 -8.90 -20.34
C GLY A 109 27.01 -8.00 -21.57
N GLY A 110 28.13 -7.29 -21.64
CA GLY A 110 28.45 -6.48 -22.82
C GLY A 110 29.69 -5.61 -22.66
N ARG A 111 30.80 -6.08 -23.23
CA ARG A 111 32.09 -5.41 -23.51
C ARG A 111 33.01 -5.06 -22.33
N ARG A 112 34.06 -5.88 -22.19
CA ARG A 112 35.28 -5.62 -21.40
C ARG A 112 36.04 -4.42 -21.99
N LYS A 113 36.13 -3.31 -21.26
CA LYS A 113 37.30 -2.43 -21.32
C LYS A 113 38.26 -2.86 -20.21
N VAL A 114 39.46 -3.29 -20.59
CA VAL A 114 40.50 -3.69 -19.63
C VAL A 114 41.23 -2.42 -19.20
N PHE A 115 40.92 -1.94 -18.01
CA PHE A 115 41.83 -1.06 -17.27
C PHE A 115 42.59 -1.97 -16.30
N MET A 116 43.92 -1.89 -16.26
CA MET A 116 44.69 -2.60 -15.24
C MET A 116 44.34 -2.00 -13.87
N VAL A 117 43.53 -2.72 -13.09
CA VAL A 117 43.20 -2.37 -11.71
C VAL A 117 44.10 -3.22 -10.81
N PRO A 118 44.84 -2.64 -9.84
CA PRO A 118 45.66 -3.41 -8.92
C PRO A 118 44.81 -4.43 -8.17
N THR A 119 45.34 -5.64 -8.03
CA THR A 119 44.66 -6.81 -7.47
C THR A 119 43.98 -6.47 -6.14
N PRO A 120 42.64 -6.50 -6.04
CA PRO A 120 41.97 -6.22 -4.78
C PRO A 120 42.37 -7.26 -3.74
N MET A 121 42.77 -6.81 -2.56
CA MET A 121 43.12 -7.65 -1.42
C MET A 121 41.93 -8.58 -1.12
N HIS A 122 42.14 -9.88 -1.28
CA HIS A 122 41.11 -10.90 -1.06
C HIS A 122 40.87 -10.99 0.46
N VAL A 123 39.70 -10.58 0.94
CA VAL A 123 39.22 -10.90 2.30
C VAL A 123 38.34 -12.14 2.17
N PRO A 124 38.86 -13.34 2.46
CA PRO A 124 38.07 -14.56 2.33
C PRO A 124 37.09 -14.61 3.51
N GLY A 125 35.79 -14.50 3.22
CA GLY A 125 34.76 -14.86 4.20
C GLY A 125 33.71 -13.81 4.54
N SER A 126 33.69 -12.61 3.93
CA SER A 126 32.53 -11.72 4.06
C SER A 126 31.36 -12.21 3.19
N LYS A 127 30.86 -13.41 3.49
CA LYS A 127 29.55 -13.85 3.05
C LYS A 127 28.57 -12.82 3.61
N THR A 128 27.84 -12.15 2.70
CA THR A 128 26.50 -11.58 2.89
C THR A 128 26.16 -11.12 4.30
N SER A 129 25.81 -9.83 4.46
CA SER A 129 25.23 -9.27 5.70
C SER A 129 24.51 -10.37 6.52
N PRO A 130 24.84 -10.58 7.80
CA PRO A 130 24.30 -11.69 8.60
C PRO A 130 22.78 -11.62 8.79
N ILE A 131 22.15 -10.57 8.27
CA ILE A 131 20.73 -10.31 8.29
C ILE A 131 20.13 -10.90 7.00
N ALA A 132 19.18 -11.83 7.15
CA ALA A 132 18.52 -12.48 6.02
C ALA A 132 17.90 -11.46 5.04
N PRO A 133 17.94 -11.69 3.71
CA PRO A 133 17.32 -10.79 2.72
C PRO A 133 15.83 -10.55 2.94
N SER A 134 15.12 -11.49 3.59
CA SER A 134 13.73 -11.36 4.00
C SER A 134 13.50 -10.27 5.05
N LEU A 135 14.47 -10.02 5.94
CA LEU A 135 14.43 -8.96 6.95
C LEU A 135 14.66 -7.56 6.36
N HIS A 136 15.17 -7.48 5.12
CA HIS A 136 15.44 -6.22 4.41
C HIS A 136 14.35 -5.83 3.42
N LYS A 137 13.24 -6.58 3.32
CA LYS A 137 12.14 -6.21 2.41
C LYS A 137 11.39 -5.00 2.97
N ALA A 138 11.79 -3.81 2.52
CA ALA A 138 11.06 -2.58 2.74
C ALA A 138 10.15 -2.30 1.54
N LEU A 139 8.91 -1.94 1.81
CA LEU A 139 7.97 -1.43 0.81
C LEU A 139 8.05 0.10 0.77
N LEU A 140 8.02 0.66 -0.43
CA LEU A 140 8.08 2.10 -0.66
C LEU A 140 6.70 2.60 -1.03
N PHE A 141 6.17 3.56 -0.28
CA PHE A 141 4.88 4.17 -0.57
C PHE A 141 5.03 5.68 -0.74
N LYS A 142 4.44 6.21 -1.81
CA LYS A 142 4.18 7.64 -1.91
C LYS A 142 2.86 7.92 -1.20
N ASP A 143 2.94 8.63 -0.09
CA ASP A 143 1.77 9.04 0.69
C ASP A 143 1.00 10.14 -0.08
N PHE A 144 -0.31 10.04 -0.13
CA PHE A 144 -1.14 11.07 -0.78
C PHE A 144 -1.47 12.26 0.11
N THR A 145 -1.34 12.09 1.43
CA THR A 145 -1.48 13.21 2.39
C THR A 145 -0.23 14.09 2.42
N VAL A 146 0.95 13.51 2.13
CA VAL A 146 2.24 14.22 2.10
C VAL A 146 2.97 13.87 0.80
N PRO A 147 2.69 14.60 -0.30
CA PRO A 147 3.12 14.21 -1.65
C PRO A 147 4.64 14.18 -1.85
N ASP A 148 5.38 14.98 -1.09
CA ASP A 148 6.83 15.10 -1.22
C ASP A 148 7.59 14.04 -0.39
N LYS A 149 6.89 13.26 0.43
CA LYS A 149 7.50 12.29 1.33
C LYS A 149 7.28 10.87 0.85
N LEU A 150 8.39 10.19 0.53
CA LEU A 150 8.41 8.75 0.33
C LEU A 150 8.49 8.04 1.68
N ARG A 151 7.52 7.18 1.99
CA ARG A 151 7.54 6.33 3.18
C ARG A 151 8.23 5.00 2.87
N VAL A 152 9.28 4.69 3.62
CA VAL A 152 9.98 3.40 3.58
C VAL A 152 9.48 2.56 4.76
N LEU A 153 8.71 1.52 4.47
CA LEU A 153 8.05 0.71 5.50
C LEU A 153 8.61 -0.71 5.51
N PRO A 154 9.19 -1.20 6.63
CA PRO A 154 9.57 -2.60 6.75
C PRO A 154 8.34 -3.50 6.61
N ALA A 155 8.42 -4.54 5.78
CA ALA A 155 7.31 -5.46 5.57
C ALA A 155 6.82 -6.12 6.88
N SER A 156 7.72 -6.33 7.84
CA SER A 156 7.40 -6.89 9.16
C SER A 156 6.50 -6.00 10.02
N LYS A 157 6.44 -4.69 9.76
CA LYS A 157 5.62 -3.74 10.52
C LYS A 157 4.26 -3.49 9.88
N ILE A 158 4.01 -4.02 8.68
CA ILE A 158 2.75 -3.82 7.96
C ILE A 158 1.76 -4.86 8.46
N LEU A 159 0.67 -4.40 9.09
CA LEU A 159 -0.38 -5.27 9.59
C LEU A 159 -1.26 -5.76 8.43
N TRP A 160 -1.59 -4.86 7.51
CA TRP A 160 -2.31 -5.19 6.28
C TRP A 160 -2.10 -4.15 5.19
N LYS A 161 -2.31 -4.58 3.96
CA LYS A 161 -2.21 -3.77 2.74
C LYS A 161 -3.35 -4.17 1.80
N HIS A 162 -4.33 -3.29 1.66
CA HIS A 162 -5.55 -3.55 0.90
C HIS A 162 -5.53 -2.80 -0.44
N PRO A 163 -5.64 -3.49 -1.59
CA PRO A 163 -5.62 -2.86 -2.91
C PRO A 163 -6.86 -1.99 -3.16
N LEU A 164 -6.65 -0.84 -3.80
CA LEU A 164 -7.74 -0.06 -4.40
C LEU A 164 -8.32 -0.83 -5.58
N VAL A 165 -9.63 -0.98 -5.63
CA VAL A 165 -10.31 -1.74 -6.70
C VAL A 165 -11.30 -0.89 -7.48
N TYR A 166 -11.88 0.13 -6.85
CA TYR A 166 -12.86 0.99 -7.49
C TYR A 166 -12.85 2.39 -6.86
N VAL A 167 -13.18 3.41 -7.66
CA VAL A 167 -13.35 4.78 -7.18
C VAL A 167 -14.68 5.29 -7.69
N GLN A 168 -15.53 5.71 -6.76
CA GLN A 168 -16.74 6.45 -7.09
C GLN A 168 -16.47 7.93 -6.92
N LYS A 169 -16.64 8.65 -8.02
CA LYS A 169 -16.57 10.11 -8.08
C LYS A 169 -17.88 10.73 -7.61
#